data_AF-A0ABD7SHY1-F1
#
_entry.id   AF-A0ABD7SHY1-F1
#
_cell.length_a   1.000
_cell.length_b   1.000
_cell.length_c   1.000
_cell.angle_alpha   90.00
_cell.angle_beta   90.00
_cell.angle_gamma   90.00
#
_symmetry.space_group_name_H-M   'P 1'
#
loop_
_entity.id
_entity.type
_entity.pdbx_description
1 polymer ?
#
loop_
_entity_poly.entity_id
_entity_poly.type
_entity_poly.pdbx_seq_one_letter_code
_entity_poly.pdbx_strand_id
1 'polypeptide(L)'
;MSLRKNIADILDMHLPSDKWEFYYHYARSLLDEDIERYQRIDEKATKFIGLVSTVFAVFTGVVSWIFKNRFPPNTILEWILITLIILTFLALISSWSLLFRTIKLYPVPRLPLSDEIDNLFYNKDFPQIYYDLTLACRNALEMSHKVAKEKENLILKAYKDIAISAWLITISGIFIILVQLNPKDVNMNPEEKPKQEQQKKETQQTKPNVPDRDTVPPALYMLLNSKDQPNDDCRNILNEAFSKENKHLKNDNKKD
;
A
#
# COMPACT_ATOMS: atom_id res chain seq x y z
N MET A 1 31.62 20.24 12.38
CA MET A 1 32.69 19.40 11.81
C MET A 1 33.21 18.34 12.79
N SER A 2 33.37 18.64 14.08
CA SER A 2 33.81 17.69 15.13
C SER A 2 32.92 16.44 15.29
N LEU A 3 31.59 16.59 15.23
CA LEU A 3 30.65 15.48 15.44
C LEU A 3 30.75 14.37 14.37
N ARG A 4 31.06 14.72 13.12
CA ARG A 4 31.24 13.73 12.03
C ARG A 4 32.53 12.92 12.20
N LYS A 5 33.60 13.52 12.74
CA LYS A 5 34.85 12.81 13.02
C LYS A 5 34.67 11.79 14.16
N ASN A 6 34.02 12.20 15.25
CA ASN A 6 33.73 11.27 16.35
C ASN A 6 32.85 10.09 15.92
N ILE A 7 31.84 10.30 15.06
CA ILE A 7 31.01 9.19 14.56
C ILE A 7 31.83 8.26 13.66
N ALA A 8 32.71 8.81 12.80
CA ALA A 8 33.57 8.01 11.95
C ALA A 8 34.55 7.16 12.76
N ASP A 9 35.20 7.74 13.78
CA ASP A 9 36.16 7.03 14.64
C ASP A 9 35.47 5.95 15.51
N ILE A 10 34.26 6.22 16.01
CA ILE A 10 33.47 5.23 16.76
C ILE A 10 33.00 4.10 15.84
N LEU A 11 32.64 4.39 14.58
CA LEU A 11 32.35 3.37 13.58
C LEU A 11 33.59 2.50 13.32
N ASP A 12 34.74 3.13 13.08
CA ASP A 12 35.99 2.43 12.75
C ASP A 12 36.46 1.50 13.89
N MET A 13 36.19 1.87 15.14
CA MET A 13 36.58 1.10 16.32
C MET A 13 35.66 -0.11 16.61
N HIS A 14 34.43 -0.12 16.09
CA HIS A 14 33.45 -1.20 16.31
C HIS A 14 33.03 -1.96 15.05
N LEU A 15 33.49 -1.55 13.87
CA LEU A 15 33.22 -2.31 12.66
C LEU A 15 34.06 -3.61 12.65
N PRO A 16 33.43 -4.78 12.42
CA PRO A 16 34.18 -6.01 12.19
C PRO A 16 35.12 -5.82 10.98
N SER A 17 36.17 -6.64 10.93
CA SER A 17 37.27 -6.55 9.95
C SER A 17 36.85 -6.44 8.48
N ASP A 18 35.59 -6.75 8.16
CA ASP A 18 35.01 -6.64 6.82
C ASP A 18 33.93 -5.54 6.75
N LYS A 19 34.39 -4.28 6.64
CA LYS A 19 33.54 -3.10 6.40
C LYS A 19 32.49 -3.30 5.29
N TRP A 20 32.87 -4.01 4.23
CA TRP A 20 32.00 -4.29 3.09
C TRP A 20 30.93 -5.34 3.37
N GLU A 21 31.23 -6.33 4.20
CA GLU A 21 30.26 -7.33 4.66
C GLU A 21 29.16 -6.65 5.49
N PHE A 22 29.55 -5.79 6.44
CA PHE A 22 28.59 -5.01 7.22
C PHE A 22 27.69 -4.15 6.32
N TYR A 23 28.27 -3.46 5.34
CA TYR A 23 27.51 -2.60 4.43
C TYR A 23 26.53 -3.40 3.55
N TYR A 24 26.95 -4.57 3.08
CA TYR A 24 26.09 -5.50 2.36
C TYR A 24 24.91 -5.98 3.22
N HIS A 25 25.17 -6.43 4.45
CA HIS A 25 24.11 -6.88 5.36
C HIS A 25 23.10 -5.77 5.66
N TYR A 26 23.58 -4.54 5.84
CA TYR A 26 22.72 -3.38 6.02
C TYR A 26 21.87 -3.09 4.77
N ALA A 27 22.46 -3.09 3.58
CA ALA A 27 21.72 -2.87 2.34
C ALA A 27 20.68 -3.97 2.08
N ARG A 28 21.02 -5.22 2.41
CA ARG A 28 20.13 -6.37 2.32
C ARG A 28 18.96 -6.27 3.30
N SER A 29 19.22 -5.92 4.57
CA SER A 29 18.15 -5.77 5.56
C SER A 29 17.16 -4.67 5.15
N LEU A 30 17.64 -3.55 4.58
CA LEU A 30 16.77 -2.51 4.03
C LEU A 30 15.91 -3.00 2.86
N LEU A 31 16.48 -3.82 1.97
CA LEU A 31 15.73 -4.41 0.86
C LEU A 31 14.65 -5.36 1.38
N ASP A 32 14.99 -6.21 2.36
CA ASP A 32 14.04 -7.16 2.97
C ASP A 32 12.89 -6.42 3.67
N GLU A 33 13.17 -5.34 4.42
CA GLU A 33 12.16 -4.47 5.02
C GLU A 33 11.24 -3.82 3.99
N ASP A 34 11.78 -3.36 2.85
CA ASP A 34 10.99 -2.78 1.77
C ASP A 34 10.08 -3.86 1.15
N ILE A 35 10.59 -5.07 0.89
CA ILE A 35 9.80 -6.23 0.40
C ILE A 35 8.63 -6.54 1.34
N GLU A 36 8.88 -6.63 2.65
CA GLU A 36 7.83 -6.84 3.65
C GLU A 36 6.80 -5.69 3.66
N ARG A 37 7.24 -4.45 3.45
CA ARG A 37 6.34 -3.30 3.33
C ARG A 37 5.39 -3.45 2.12
N TYR A 38 5.86 -3.91 0.95
CA TYR A 38 4.96 -4.16 -0.19
C TYR A 38 3.93 -5.23 0.11
N GLN A 39 4.37 -6.34 0.72
CA GLN A 39 3.45 -7.43 1.06
C GLN A 39 2.34 -6.94 1.99
N ARG A 40 2.67 -6.14 3.00
CA ARG A 40 1.68 -5.52 3.89
C ARG A 40 0.72 -4.57 3.15
N ILE A 41 1.18 -3.87 2.13
CA ILE A 41 0.33 -3.00 1.30
C ILE A 41 -0.62 -3.83 0.43
N ASP A 42 -0.11 -4.87 -0.22
CA ASP A 42 -0.89 -5.75 -1.10
C ASP A 42 -1.94 -6.56 -0.29
N GLU A 43 -1.60 -7.01 0.91
CA GLU A 43 -2.55 -7.64 1.85
C GLU A 43 -3.70 -6.68 2.23
N LYS A 44 -3.38 -5.40 2.50
CA LYS A 44 -4.39 -4.38 2.78
C LYS A 44 -5.29 -4.16 1.57
N ALA A 45 -4.73 -4.04 0.36
CA ALA A 45 -5.49 -3.87 -0.87
C ALA A 45 -6.44 -5.06 -1.12
N THR A 46 -5.98 -6.28 -0.87
CA THR A 46 -6.80 -7.51 -1.01
C THR A 46 -8.00 -7.49 -0.07
N LYS A 47 -7.81 -7.06 1.19
CA LYS A 47 -8.92 -6.90 2.15
C LYS A 47 -9.95 -5.87 1.66
N PHE A 48 -9.50 -4.76 1.06
CA PHE A 48 -10.41 -3.77 0.48
C PHE A 48 -11.20 -4.31 -0.71
N ILE A 49 -10.59 -5.11 -1.60
CA ILE A 49 -11.33 -5.75 -2.70
C ILE A 49 -12.44 -6.66 -2.17
N GLY A 50 -12.15 -7.46 -1.14
CA GLY A 50 -13.15 -8.31 -0.51
C GLY A 50 -14.33 -7.50 0.05
N LEU A 51 -14.03 -6.39 0.72
CA LEU A 51 -15.05 -5.47 1.25
C LEU A 51 -15.89 -4.86 0.12
N VAL A 52 -15.26 -4.29 -0.90
CA VAL A 52 -15.96 -3.64 -2.04
C VAL A 52 -16.82 -4.65 -2.80
N SER A 53 -16.34 -5.88 -2.99
CA SER A 53 -17.11 -6.95 -3.67
C SER A 53 -18.35 -7.35 -2.86
N THR A 54 -18.24 -7.39 -1.53
CA THR A 54 -19.38 -7.67 -0.64
C THR A 54 -20.42 -6.55 -0.74
N VAL A 55 -19.99 -5.28 -0.68
CA VAL A 55 -20.87 -4.11 -0.84
C VAL A 55 -21.55 -4.13 -2.20
N PHE A 56 -20.82 -4.47 -3.27
CA PHE A 56 -21.36 -4.58 -4.62
C PHE A 56 -22.48 -5.61 -4.70
N ALA A 57 -22.30 -6.80 -4.12
CA ALA A 57 -23.32 -7.85 -4.11
C ALA A 57 -24.60 -7.42 -3.35
N VAL A 58 -24.45 -6.81 -2.17
CA VAL A 58 -25.59 -6.28 -1.39
C VAL A 58 -26.31 -5.19 -2.18
N PHE A 59 -25.56 -4.27 -2.79
CA PHE A 59 -26.10 -3.19 -3.59
C PHE A 59 -26.91 -3.71 -4.79
N THR A 60 -26.40 -4.70 -5.53
CA THR A 60 -27.14 -5.34 -6.64
C THR A 60 -28.43 -5.99 -6.18
N GLY A 61 -28.45 -6.60 -4.99
CA GLY A 61 -29.65 -7.17 -4.38
C GLY A 61 -30.71 -6.10 -4.08
N VAL A 62 -30.31 -4.99 -3.46
CA VAL A 62 -31.20 -3.85 -3.16
C VAL A 62 -31.75 -3.23 -4.44
N VAL A 63 -30.89 -3.01 -5.45
CA VAL A 63 -31.29 -2.47 -6.74
C VAL A 63 -32.32 -3.40 -7.42
N SER A 64 -32.07 -4.71 -7.43
CA SER A 64 -33.01 -5.69 -8.01
C SER A 64 -34.38 -5.66 -7.33
N TRP A 65 -34.42 -5.49 -6.00
CA TRP A 65 -35.67 -5.35 -5.25
C TRP A 65 -36.43 -4.06 -5.61
N ILE A 66 -35.71 -2.93 -5.72
CA ILE A 66 -36.31 -1.66 -6.15
C ILE A 66 -36.92 -1.78 -7.55
N PHE A 67 -36.19 -2.36 -8.51
CA PHE A 67 -36.69 -2.54 -9.88
C PHE A 67 -37.94 -3.41 -9.95
N LYS A 68 -38.06 -4.47 -9.13
CA LYS A 68 -39.27 -5.30 -9.10
C LYS A 68 -40.50 -4.57 -8.58
N ASN A 69 -40.33 -3.67 -7.61
CA ASN A 69 -41.44 -3.01 -6.93
C ASN A 69 -41.86 -1.68 -7.57
N ARG A 70 -40.98 -1.03 -8.35
CA ARG A 70 -41.17 0.35 -8.84
C ARG A 70 -41.14 0.50 -10.35
N PHE A 71 -40.98 -0.58 -11.10
CA PHE A 71 -41.01 -0.51 -12.56
C PHE A 71 -42.44 -0.79 -13.08
N PRO A 72 -43.01 0.07 -13.94
CA PRO A 72 -42.42 1.22 -14.64
C PRO A 72 -42.40 2.53 -13.83
N PRO A 73 -41.37 3.39 -14.01
CA PRO A 73 -41.26 4.66 -13.30
C PRO A 73 -42.26 5.70 -13.84
N ASN A 74 -43.09 6.23 -12.96
CA ASN A 74 -44.14 7.20 -13.30
C ASN A 74 -43.81 8.62 -12.82
N THR A 75 -42.93 8.76 -11.82
CA THR A 75 -42.65 10.07 -11.19
C THR A 75 -41.25 10.57 -11.55
N ILE A 76 -41.07 11.90 -11.67
CA ILE A 76 -39.76 12.55 -11.89
C ILE A 76 -38.73 12.11 -10.83
N LEU A 77 -39.16 11.92 -9.57
CA LEU A 77 -38.32 11.44 -8.48
C LEU A 77 -37.75 10.04 -8.75
N GLU A 78 -38.51 9.15 -9.41
CA GLU A 78 -38.05 7.80 -9.73
C GLU A 78 -36.98 7.84 -10.83
N TRP A 79 -37.08 8.76 -11.80
CA TRP A 79 -36.04 9.01 -12.79
C TRP A 79 -34.74 9.52 -12.17
N ILE A 80 -34.84 10.43 -11.20
CA ILE A 80 -33.68 10.91 -10.43
C ILE A 80 -33.03 9.75 -9.66
N LEU A 81 -33.85 8.91 -9.01
CA LEU A 81 -33.36 7.73 -8.29
C LEU A 81 -32.61 6.75 -9.22
N ILE A 82 -33.16 6.46 -10.41
CA ILE A 82 -32.51 5.57 -11.40
C ILE A 82 -31.16 6.17 -11.83
N THR A 83 -31.12 7.47 -12.10
CA THR A 83 -29.88 8.17 -12.48
C THR A 83 -28.83 8.07 -11.36
N LEU A 84 -29.25 8.22 -10.10
CA LEU A 84 -28.38 8.12 -8.94
C LEU A 84 -27.84 6.68 -8.74
N ILE A 85 -28.67 5.66 -8.97
CA ILE A 85 -28.26 4.26 -8.93
C ILE A 85 -27.20 3.98 -10.00
N ILE A 86 -27.41 4.45 -11.24
CA ILE A 86 -26.45 4.30 -12.33
C ILE A 86 -25.12 4.98 -11.98
N LEU A 87 -25.17 6.22 -11.46
CA LEU A 87 -23.97 6.95 -11.06
C LEU A 87 -23.20 6.24 -9.94
N THR A 88 -23.93 5.68 -8.97
CA THR A 88 -23.34 4.88 -7.89
C THR A 88 -22.67 3.61 -8.41
N PHE A 89 -23.30 2.95 -9.38
CA PHE A 89 -22.76 1.75 -10.03
C PHE A 89 -21.47 2.05 -10.81
N LEU A 90 -21.44 3.16 -11.54
CA LEU A 90 -20.22 3.62 -12.23
C LEU A 90 -19.09 3.95 -11.25
N ALA A 91 -19.41 4.60 -10.12
CA ALA A 91 -18.43 4.88 -9.07
C ALA A 91 -17.86 3.59 -8.45
N LEU A 92 -18.72 2.60 -8.19
CA LEU A 92 -18.29 1.28 -7.69
C LEU A 92 -17.39 0.55 -8.71
N ILE A 93 -17.74 0.55 -9.99
CA ILE A 93 -16.90 -0.05 -11.04
C ILE A 93 -15.55 0.66 -11.16
N SER A 94 -15.52 2.00 -11.10
CA SER A 94 -14.27 2.78 -11.12
C SER A 94 -13.36 2.39 -9.96
N SER A 95 -13.92 2.38 -8.75
CA SER A 95 -13.19 1.96 -7.53
C SER A 95 -12.67 0.53 -7.64
N TRP A 96 -13.51 -0.40 -8.09
CA TRP A 96 -13.16 -1.80 -8.29
C TRP A 96 -12.01 -1.94 -9.28
N SER A 97 -12.08 -1.28 -10.44
CA SER A 97 -11.02 -1.31 -11.45
C SER A 97 -9.69 -0.75 -10.94
N LEU A 98 -9.71 0.33 -10.16
CA LEU A 98 -8.50 0.90 -9.57
C LEU A 98 -7.87 -0.06 -8.55
N LEU A 99 -8.67 -0.72 -7.72
CA LEU A 99 -8.17 -1.74 -6.79
C LEU A 99 -7.61 -2.97 -7.52
N PHE A 100 -8.22 -3.43 -8.61
CA PHE A 100 -7.64 -4.51 -9.40
C PHE A 100 -6.27 -4.13 -10.00
N ARG A 101 -6.12 -2.87 -10.39
CA ARG A 101 -4.85 -2.36 -10.90
C ARG A 101 -3.75 -2.29 -9.82
N THR A 102 -4.11 -2.09 -8.54
CA THR A 102 -3.12 -2.09 -7.45
C THR A 102 -2.62 -3.49 -7.11
N ILE A 103 -3.49 -4.50 -7.20
CA ILE A 103 -3.14 -5.91 -6.87
C ILE A 103 -2.35 -6.60 -7.99
N LYS A 104 -2.35 -6.07 -9.22
CA LYS A 104 -1.61 -6.66 -10.34
C LYS A 104 -0.17 -6.97 -9.89
N LEU A 105 0.22 -8.25 -9.98
CA LEU A 105 1.53 -8.69 -9.51
C LEU A 105 2.62 -7.94 -10.27
N TYR A 106 3.43 -7.19 -9.53
CA TYR A 106 4.66 -6.61 -10.04
C TYR A 106 5.81 -7.56 -9.73
N PRO A 107 6.77 -7.71 -10.64
CA PRO A 107 7.98 -8.45 -10.33
C PRO A 107 8.71 -7.72 -9.20
N VAL A 108 8.85 -8.38 -8.06
CA VAL A 108 9.71 -7.89 -6.97
C VAL A 108 11.15 -8.09 -7.43
N PRO A 109 12.00 -7.05 -7.44
CA PRO A 109 13.40 -7.20 -7.82
C PRO A 109 14.06 -8.17 -6.83
N ARG A 110 14.47 -9.33 -7.32
CA ARG A 110 15.25 -10.30 -6.58
C ARG A 110 16.67 -10.29 -7.12
N LEU A 111 17.65 -10.54 -6.26
CA LEU A 111 19.00 -10.79 -6.72
C LEU A 111 18.98 -12.02 -7.64
N PRO A 112 19.47 -11.91 -8.89
CA PRO A 112 19.45 -13.03 -9.82
C PRO A 112 20.44 -14.09 -9.34
N LEU A 113 19.97 -15.27 -8.95
CA LEU A 113 20.85 -16.44 -8.79
C LEU A 113 21.07 -17.04 -10.19
N SER A 114 21.96 -16.42 -10.97
CA SER A 114 22.40 -16.94 -12.26
C SER A 114 23.86 -17.40 -12.19
N ASP A 115 24.27 -18.24 -13.14
CA ASP A 115 25.66 -18.70 -13.29
C ASP A 115 26.66 -17.52 -13.42
N GLU A 116 26.17 -16.33 -13.78
CA GLU A 116 26.96 -15.09 -13.79
C GLU A 116 27.44 -14.68 -12.39
N ILE A 117 26.61 -14.89 -11.35
CA ILE A 117 27.00 -14.62 -9.97
C ILE A 117 28.07 -15.62 -9.54
N ASP A 118 27.92 -16.90 -9.86
CA ASP A 118 28.92 -17.92 -9.52
C ASP A 118 30.28 -17.59 -10.13
N ASN A 119 30.30 -17.18 -11.41
CA ASN A 119 31.53 -16.71 -12.07
C ASN A 119 32.10 -15.43 -11.43
N LEU A 120 31.26 -14.57 -10.86
CA LEU A 120 31.67 -13.37 -10.15
C LEU A 120 32.34 -13.73 -8.81
N PHE A 121 31.89 -14.79 -8.13
CA PHE A 121 32.50 -15.31 -6.90
C PHE A 121 33.84 -16.02 -7.15
N TYR A 122 34.02 -16.73 -8.27
CA TYR A 122 35.28 -17.42 -8.56
C TYR A 122 36.42 -16.50 -9.00
N ASN A 123 36.12 -15.34 -9.61
CA ASN A 123 37.11 -14.50 -10.30
C ASN A 123 37.47 -13.19 -9.58
N LYS A 124 36.81 -12.85 -8.46
CA LYS A 124 37.00 -11.56 -7.77
C LYS A 124 37.36 -11.73 -6.30
N ASP A 125 38.07 -10.74 -5.77
CA ASP A 125 38.36 -10.67 -4.34
C ASP A 125 37.08 -10.42 -3.52
N PHE A 126 37.05 -10.96 -2.29
CA PHE A 126 35.92 -10.84 -1.36
C PHE A 126 35.38 -9.40 -1.19
N PRO A 127 36.22 -8.35 -1.00
CA PRO A 127 35.72 -6.98 -0.85
C PRO A 127 34.96 -6.48 -2.08
N GLN A 128 35.43 -6.85 -3.28
CA GLN A 128 34.80 -6.45 -4.55
C GLN A 128 33.43 -7.11 -4.71
N ILE A 129 33.30 -8.38 -4.30
CA ILE A 129 32.02 -9.10 -4.34
C ILE A 129 30.98 -8.43 -3.45
N TYR A 130 31.34 -8.09 -2.20
CA TYR A 130 30.42 -7.40 -1.29
C TYR A 130 30.01 -6.01 -1.80
N TYR A 131 30.95 -5.27 -2.41
CA TYR A 131 30.64 -4.00 -3.05
C TYR A 131 29.62 -4.16 -4.18
N ASP A 132 29.86 -5.11 -5.10
CA ASP A 132 28.99 -5.38 -6.24
C ASP A 132 27.59 -5.82 -5.79
N LEU A 133 27.50 -6.69 -4.78
CA LEU A 133 26.23 -7.12 -4.17
C LEU A 133 25.49 -5.95 -3.54
N THR A 134 26.20 -5.06 -2.85
CA THR A 134 25.58 -3.88 -2.24
C THR A 134 25.03 -2.93 -3.30
N LEU A 135 25.78 -2.74 -4.40
CA LEU A 135 25.32 -1.95 -5.53
C LEU A 135 24.06 -2.55 -6.16
N ALA A 136 24.00 -3.88 -6.29
CA ALA A 136 22.81 -4.59 -6.76
C ALA A 136 21.60 -4.37 -5.82
N CYS A 137 21.79 -4.51 -4.50
CA CYS A 137 20.75 -4.21 -3.50
C CYS A 137 20.25 -2.77 -3.61
N ARG A 138 21.15 -1.80 -3.77
CA ARG A 138 20.78 -0.38 -3.93
C ARG A 138 19.96 -0.14 -5.20
N ASN A 139 20.36 -0.74 -6.30
CA ASN A 139 19.62 -0.64 -7.57
C ASN A 139 18.24 -1.29 -7.45
N ALA A 140 18.14 -2.46 -6.81
CA ALA A 140 16.88 -3.13 -6.53
C ALA A 140 15.97 -2.24 -5.65
N LEU A 141 16.52 -1.62 -4.60
CA LEU A 141 15.79 -0.73 -3.70
C LEU A 141 15.26 0.51 -4.45
N GLU A 142 16.06 1.14 -5.31
CA GLU A 142 15.59 2.29 -6.11
C GLU A 142 14.43 1.89 -7.04
N MET A 143 14.53 0.75 -7.71
CA MET A 143 13.45 0.25 -8.57
C MET A 143 12.19 -0.04 -7.76
N SER A 144 12.35 -0.68 -6.60
CA SER A 144 11.30 -0.97 -5.65
C SER A 144 10.53 0.30 -5.28
N HIS A 145 11.23 1.33 -4.81
CA HIS A 145 10.63 2.59 -4.38
C HIS A 145 9.81 3.30 -5.47
N LYS A 146 10.25 3.25 -6.74
CA LYS A 146 9.47 3.81 -7.86
C LYS A 146 8.13 3.08 -7.99
N VAL A 147 8.14 1.75 -7.94
CA VAL A 147 6.93 0.91 -8.01
C VAL A 147 6.04 1.12 -6.77
N ALA A 148 6.61 1.25 -5.58
CA ALA A 148 5.87 1.58 -4.35
C ALA A 148 5.08 2.86 -4.50
N LYS A 149 5.75 3.92 -4.94
CA LYS A 149 5.15 5.24 -5.06
C LYS A 149 3.99 5.24 -6.05
N GLU A 150 4.11 4.52 -7.16
CA GLU A 150 3.02 4.34 -8.12
C GLU A 150 1.85 3.57 -7.50
N LYS A 151 2.12 2.46 -6.80
CA LYS A 151 1.08 1.68 -6.10
C LYS A 151 0.37 2.51 -5.02
N GLU A 152 1.11 3.26 -4.23
CA GLU A 152 0.57 4.11 -3.17
C GLU A 152 -0.38 5.16 -3.75
N ASN A 153 0.02 5.84 -4.83
CA ASN A 153 -0.83 6.80 -5.51
C ASN A 153 -2.13 6.17 -6.05
N LEU A 154 -2.05 4.95 -6.58
CA LEU A 154 -3.23 4.22 -7.05
C LEU A 154 -4.16 3.83 -5.88
N ILE A 155 -3.62 3.40 -4.74
CA ILE A 155 -4.40 3.08 -3.53
C ILE A 155 -5.06 4.34 -2.97
N LEU A 156 -4.34 5.46 -2.88
CA LEU A 156 -4.90 6.74 -2.43
C LEU A 156 -6.05 7.20 -3.34
N LYS A 157 -5.89 7.04 -4.66
CA LYS A 157 -6.95 7.34 -5.62
C LYS A 157 -8.15 6.41 -5.44
N ALA A 158 -7.92 5.10 -5.30
CA ALA A 158 -8.97 4.13 -5.04
C ALA A 158 -9.73 4.45 -3.75
N TYR A 159 -9.04 4.83 -2.68
CA TYR A 159 -9.64 5.22 -1.41
C TYR A 159 -10.56 6.43 -1.55
N LYS A 160 -10.13 7.45 -2.30
CA LYS A 160 -10.97 8.62 -2.60
C LYS A 160 -12.23 8.22 -3.38
N ASP A 161 -12.11 7.34 -4.37
CA ASP A 161 -13.27 6.85 -5.13
C ASP A 161 -14.22 6.00 -4.26
N ILE A 162 -13.69 5.18 -3.34
CA ILE A 162 -14.49 4.44 -2.35
C ILE A 162 -15.27 5.41 -1.48
N ALA A 163 -14.63 6.46 -0.96
CA ALA A 163 -15.29 7.45 -0.12
C ALA A 163 -16.44 8.15 -0.87
N ILE A 164 -16.22 8.52 -2.13
CA ILE A 164 -17.27 9.10 -2.99
C ILE A 164 -18.42 8.09 -3.19
N SER A 165 -18.11 6.83 -3.49
CA SER A 165 -19.13 5.79 -3.65
C SER A 165 -19.95 5.57 -2.38
N ALA A 166 -19.31 5.64 -1.20
CA ALA A 166 -19.99 5.52 0.09
C ALA A 166 -20.97 6.68 0.31
N TRP A 167 -20.57 7.92 -0.01
CA TRP A 167 -21.47 9.08 0.04
C TRP A 167 -22.63 8.98 -0.95
N LEU A 168 -22.40 8.44 -2.15
CA LEU A 168 -23.47 8.22 -3.13
C LEU A 168 -24.47 7.17 -2.65
N ILE A 169 -23.99 6.07 -2.06
CA ILE A 169 -24.86 5.03 -1.48
C ILE A 169 -25.71 5.60 -0.34
N THR A 170 -25.12 6.40 0.57
CA THR A 170 -25.87 6.98 1.69
C THR A 170 -26.93 7.99 1.21
N ILE A 171 -26.58 8.86 0.26
CA ILE A 171 -27.53 9.79 -0.36
C ILE A 171 -28.66 9.02 -1.05
N SER A 172 -28.33 7.96 -1.80
CA SER A 172 -29.32 7.10 -2.45
C SER A 172 -30.24 6.41 -1.46
N GLY A 173 -29.70 5.87 -0.36
CA GLY A 173 -30.48 5.25 0.72
C GLY A 173 -31.46 6.22 1.37
N ILE A 174 -31.01 7.44 1.71
CA ILE A 174 -31.88 8.48 2.27
C ILE A 174 -32.98 8.84 1.27
N PHE A 175 -32.65 8.97 -0.01
CA PHE A 175 -33.62 9.28 -1.05
C PHE A 175 -34.70 8.20 -1.19
N ILE A 176 -34.31 6.91 -1.11
CA ILE A 176 -35.26 5.79 -1.11
C ILE A 176 -36.23 5.90 0.07
N ILE A 177 -35.73 6.20 1.26
CA ILE A 177 -36.56 6.37 2.47
C ILE A 177 -37.52 7.56 2.29
N LEU A 178 -37.05 8.70 1.79
CA LEU A 178 -37.89 9.87 1.54
C LEU A 178 -39.01 9.58 0.52
N VAL A 179 -38.71 8.81 -0.52
CA VAL A 179 -39.71 8.39 -1.52
C VAL A 179 -40.73 7.42 -0.90
N GLN A 180 -40.34 6.56 0.04
CA GLN A 180 -41.28 5.69 0.76
C GLN A 180 -42.14 6.45 1.79
N LEU A 181 -41.58 7.48 2.42
CA LEU A 181 -42.29 8.29 3.40
C LEU A 181 -43.31 9.25 2.80
N ASN A 182 -43.23 9.54 1.49
CA ASN A 182 -44.20 10.38 0.79
C ASN A 182 -45.46 9.54 0.50
N PRO A 183 -46.48 9.56 1.38
CA PRO A 183 -47.60 8.65 1.29
C PRO A 183 -48.65 9.32 0.43
N LYS A 184 -48.46 9.30 -0.90
CA LYS A 184 -49.54 9.72 -1.82
C LYS A 184 -50.46 8.60 -2.25
N ASP A 185 -50.06 7.34 -2.06
CA ASP A 185 -50.90 6.17 -2.40
C ASP A 185 -50.79 5.04 -1.36
N VAL A 186 -50.95 5.36 -0.06
CA VAL A 186 -51.19 4.31 0.96
C VAL A 186 -52.70 4.07 1.03
N ASN A 187 -53.24 3.41 -0.01
CA ASN A 187 -54.54 2.77 0.08
C ASN A 187 -54.36 1.39 0.73
N MET A 188 -55.19 1.13 1.72
CA MET A 188 -55.04 0.09 2.73
C MET A 188 -55.14 -1.33 2.14
N ASN A 189 -54.24 -2.21 2.59
CA ASN A 189 -54.66 -3.57 2.91
C ASN A 189 -53.83 -4.11 4.10
N PRO A 190 -54.46 -4.53 5.20
CA PRO A 190 -53.77 -5.13 6.34
C PRO A 190 -53.71 -6.67 6.26
N GLU A 191 -52.75 -7.23 7.01
CA GLU A 191 -52.50 -8.66 7.31
C GLU A 191 -51.79 -9.45 6.20
N GLU A 192 -50.66 -10.15 6.45
CA GLU A 192 -50.44 -11.13 7.52
C GLU A 192 -49.06 -11.09 8.20
N LYS A 193 -49.03 -11.78 9.35
CA LYS A 193 -48.07 -11.84 10.47
C LYS A 193 -46.75 -12.62 10.21
N PRO A 194 -45.78 -12.54 11.15
CA PRO A 194 -44.39 -12.96 10.98
C PRO A 194 -44.08 -14.37 11.53
N LYS A 195 -43.00 -14.99 11.04
CA LYS A 195 -42.22 -15.99 11.78
C LYS A 195 -40.71 -15.80 11.56
N GLN A 196 -40.01 -15.78 12.70
CA GLN A 196 -38.57 -15.71 12.90
C GLN A 196 -37.93 -17.10 12.78
N GLU A 197 -36.64 -17.16 12.41
CA GLU A 197 -35.57 -17.98 13.05
C GLU A 197 -34.23 -17.57 12.41
N GLN A 198 -33.43 -16.71 13.05
CA GLN A 198 -32.34 -17.05 13.97
C GLN A 198 -31.29 -18.03 13.41
N GLN A 199 -30.14 -17.48 13.01
CA GLN A 199 -28.87 -18.12 13.39
C GLN A 199 -27.83 -17.09 13.81
N LYS A 200 -27.62 -17.13 15.13
CA LYS A 200 -26.61 -16.50 15.96
C LYS A 200 -25.29 -17.26 15.79
N LYS A 201 -24.16 -16.57 15.64
CA LYS A 201 -22.92 -16.98 16.31
C LYS A 201 -22.00 -15.80 16.60
N GLU A 202 -21.77 -15.64 17.90
CA GLU A 202 -20.97 -14.64 18.57
C GLU A 202 -19.47 -14.84 18.31
N THR A 203 -18.80 -13.69 18.31
CA THR A 203 -17.40 -13.40 18.59
C THR A 203 -16.81 -14.26 19.70
N GLN A 204 -15.61 -14.82 19.47
CA GLN A 204 -14.66 -15.12 20.56
C GLN A 204 -13.48 -14.17 20.47
N GLN A 205 -13.39 -13.34 21.50
CA GLN A 205 -12.35 -12.38 21.80
C GLN A 205 -11.40 -13.06 22.79
N THR A 206 -10.20 -13.40 22.34
CA THR A 206 -9.16 -13.97 23.21
C THR A 206 -8.29 -12.85 23.76
N LYS A 207 -8.26 -12.75 25.10
CA LYS A 207 -7.32 -11.96 25.91
C LYS A 207 -5.86 -12.22 25.50
N PRO A 208 -5.01 -11.19 25.32
CA PRO A 208 -3.57 -11.35 25.35
C PRO A 208 -3.06 -11.40 26.79
N ASN A 209 -2.16 -12.35 27.06
CA ASN A 209 -1.37 -12.48 28.27
C ASN A 209 -0.16 -11.54 28.15
N VAL A 210 0.09 -10.68 29.14
CA VAL A 210 1.16 -9.69 29.16
C VAL A 210 2.36 -10.27 29.92
N PRO A 211 3.56 -10.32 29.32
CA PRO A 211 4.81 -10.34 30.07
C PRO A 211 5.30 -8.91 30.31
N ASP A 212 5.66 -8.66 31.56
CA ASP A 212 6.31 -7.48 32.09
C ASP A 212 7.69 -7.24 31.44
N ARG A 213 7.90 -6.03 30.93
CA ARG A 213 9.18 -5.54 30.39
C ARG A 213 9.26 -4.02 30.55
N ASP A 214 9.68 -3.59 31.73
CA ASP A 214 10.22 -2.25 31.95
C ASP A 214 11.54 -2.09 31.18
N THR A 215 11.46 -1.60 29.95
CA THR A 215 12.57 -0.98 29.23
C THR A 215 12.02 0.24 28.53
N VAL A 216 12.44 1.42 28.95
CA VAL A 216 12.05 2.70 28.33
C VAL A 216 12.63 2.71 26.91
N PRO A 217 11.80 2.62 25.85
CA PRO A 217 12.29 2.71 24.49
C PRO A 217 12.73 4.17 24.22
N PRO A 218 13.79 4.40 23.43
CA PRO A 218 14.11 5.73 22.96
C PRO A 218 12.90 6.31 22.20
N ALA A 219 12.64 7.61 22.36
CA ALA A 219 11.49 8.30 21.80
C ALA A 219 11.39 8.08 20.26
N LEU A 220 10.49 7.18 19.87
CA LEU A 220 10.10 6.96 18.48
C LEU A 220 9.24 8.14 18.04
N TYR A 221 9.81 9.02 17.23
CA TYR A 221 9.02 9.96 16.45
C TYR A 221 8.45 9.21 15.24
N MET A 222 7.13 9.07 15.17
CA MET A 222 6.46 8.72 13.92
C MET A 222 6.60 9.91 12.97
N LEU A 223 7.60 9.86 12.08
CA LEU A 223 7.54 10.63 10.84
C LEU A 223 6.42 10.04 9.99
N LEU A 224 5.19 10.55 10.14
CA LEU A 224 4.26 10.53 9.02
C LEU A 224 4.91 11.37 7.93
N ASN A 225 5.44 10.70 6.93
CA ASN A 225 6.02 11.36 5.78
C ASN A 225 4.90 11.91 4.88
N SER A 226 4.17 12.92 5.36
CA SER A 226 3.26 13.72 4.51
C SER A 226 4.00 14.86 3.81
N LYS A 227 5.34 14.87 3.90
CA LYS A 227 6.24 15.67 3.07
C LYS A 227 7.37 14.81 2.50
N ASP A 228 7.02 13.70 1.85
CA ASP A 228 7.88 13.04 0.88
C ASP A 228 7.97 13.88 -0.41
N GLN A 229 8.53 15.09 -0.30
CA GLN A 229 9.41 15.52 -1.38
C GLN A 229 10.71 14.77 -1.17
N PRO A 230 11.20 13.99 -2.16
CA PRO A 230 12.55 13.44 -2.07
C PRO A 230 13.45 14.64 -1.82
N ASN A 231 14.16 14.64 -0.69
CA ASN A 231 15.19 15.62 -0.48
C ASN A 231 16.31 15.29 -1.48
N ASP A 232 16.21 15.87 -2.68
CA ASP A 232 17.18 15.75 -3.77
C ASP A 232 18.61 16.05 -3.30
N ASP A 233 18.74 16.75 -2.16
CA ASP A 233 19.98 17.07 -1.49
C ASP A 233 20.78 15.84 -1.03
N CYS A 234 20.14 14.77 -0.52
CA CYS A 234 20.88 13.55 -0.14
C CYS A 234 21.37 12.76 -1.36
N ARG A 235 20.60 12.79 -2.45
CA ARG A 235 20.99 12.18 -3.74
C ARG A 235 22.16 12.94 -4.36
N ASN A 236 22.13 14.27 -4.28
CA ASN A 236 23.21 15.12 -4.76
C ASN A 236 24.49 14.93 -3.94
N ILE A 237 24.39 14.83 -2.61
CA ILE A 237 25.56 14.59 -1.74
C ILE A 237 26.20 13.22 -2.01
N LEU A 238 25.40 12.16 -2.19
CA LEU A 238 25.93 10.84 -2.56
C LEU A 238 26.56 10.84 -3.96
N ASN A 239 25.89 11.44 -4.94
CA ASN A 239 26.43 11.56 -6.30
C ASN A 239 27.73 12.39 -6.34
N GLU A 240 27.83 13.42 -5.52
CA GLU A 240 29.03 14.26 -5.42
C GLU A 240 30.19 13.51 -4.73
N ALA A 241 29.89 12.70 -3.70
CA ALA A 241 30.87 11.83 -3.06
C ALA A 241 31.43 10.78 -4.04
N PHE A 242 30.57 10.10 -4.80
CA PHE A 242 31.00 9.10 -5.79
C PHE A 242 31.70 9.73 -7.01
N SER A 243 31.31 10.94 -7.42
CA SER A 243 31.99 11.68 -8.48
C SER A 243 33.41 12.08 -8.09
N LYS A 244 33.64 12.41 -6.80
CA LYS A 244 34.97 12.69 -6.26
C LYS A 244 35.86 11.44 -6.19
N GLU A 245 35.29 10.30 -5.80
CA GLU A 245 36.02 9.04 -5.69
C GLU A 245 36.44 8.49 -7.07
N ASN A 246 35.58 8.56 -8.08
CA ASN A 246 35.91 8.18 -9.45
C ASN A 246 36.98 9.08 -10.11
N LYS A 247 37.07 10.35 -9.72
CA LYS A 247 38.13 11.26 -10.19
C LYS A 247 39.50 10.91 -9.60
N HIS A 248 39.53 10.36 -8.38
CA HIS A 248 40.78 9.91 -7.77
C HIS A 248 41.36 8.69 -8.48
N LEU A 249 40.53 7.66 -8.71
CA LEU A 249 40.95 6.43 -9.42
C LEU A 249 41.44 6.68 -10.85
N LYS A 250 40.93 7.73 -11.51
CA LYS A 250 41.33 8.08 -12.88
C LYS A 250 42.66 8.84 -12.97
N ASN A 251 43.10 9.47 -11.86
CA ASN A 251 44.36 10.21 -11.82
C ASN A 251 45.55 9.30 -11.46
N ASP A 252 45.33 8.24 -10.70
CA ASP A 252 46.39 7.30 -10.35
C ASP A 252 46.84 6.45 -11.55
N ASN A 253 45.92 6.16 -12.49
CA ASN A 253 46.23 5.45 -13.75
C ASN A 253 46.95 6.30 -14.83
N LYS A 254 47.31 7.55 -14.55
CA LYS A 254 47.94 8.46 -15.53
C LYS A 254 49.39 8.82 -15.19
N LYS A 255 49.95 8.20 -14.15
CA LYS A 255 51.34 8.44 -13.69
C LYS A 255 52.31 7.31 -14.00
N ASP A 256 51.83 6.26 -14.66
CA ASP A 256 52.63 5.20 -15.27
C ASP A 256 52.60 5.35 -16.80
#